data_AF-A0A7X1GJK0-F1
#
_entry.id   AF-A0A7X1GJK0-F1
#
_cell.length_a   1.000
_cell.length_b   1.000
_cell.length_c   1.000
_cell.angle_alpha   90.00
_cell.angle_beta   90.00
_cell.angle_gamma   90.00
#
_symmetry.space_group_name_H-M   'P 1'
#
loop_
_entity.id
_entity.type
_entity.pdbx_description
1 polymer ?
#
loop_
_entity_poly.entity_id
_entity_poly.type
_entity_poly.pdbx_seq_one_letter_code
_entity_poly.pdbx_strand_id
1 'polypeptide(L)'
;MIAITIDGMTCMSCATHVKDALEKLPGVSHALVSYPESKAQVLADTGASRDQMLVTIAALGYRAAFDEGSNKRDSGKIPATDKPGSGLHIAIIGSGGGAMGAALKAVEQGAMVTLIERGTIGGTCVNIGCVPSKIMIRAAHIAHVRRESPFDGGIAATVPVIDRSKLLAQQQARVDELRHAKYEGILVSNPSITVLRGAARFKDSQHLVVHMTEGGERTVAFDRCLIATGASPAIPPIPGLKDTPYWTSTEALVSDTIPERLAVIGSSVVALELAQAFARLGSQVTILARSTLFFREDPAIGEAVTAAFRAEGIEVLEHTQARNVAYSDNEFVLTTEHGEVHADKLLVATGRTPNTRRLALETAGVAVNAQGSIAIDK
;
A
#
# COMPACT_ATOMS: atom_id res chain seq x y z
N MET A 1 -32.47 35.45 2.04
CA MET A 1 -31.25 34.76 1.55
C MET A 1 -30.91 33.67 2.54
N ILE A 2 -30.73 32.45 2.08
CA ILE A 2 -30.51 31.24 2.89
C ILE A 2 -29.03 30.87 2.79
N ALA A 3 -28.36 30.75 3.93
CA ALA A 3 -26.95 30.34 4.00
C ALA A 3 -26.84 28.84 4.27
N ILE A 4 -26.03 28.16 3.45
CA ILE A 4 -25.79 26.72 3.51
C ILE A 4 -24.29 26.49 3.53
N THR A 5 -23.79 25.76 4.53
CA THR A 5 -22.42 25.23 4.54
C THR A 5 -22.40 23.94 3.74
N ILE A 6 -21.46 23.79 2.81
CA ILE A 6 -21.36 22.67 1.86
C ILE A 6 -19.96 22.04 1.91
N ASP A 7 -19.90 20.81 2.39
CA ASP A 7 -18.66 20.02 2.51
C ASP A 7 -18.51 19.02 1.36
N GLY A 8 -17.28 18.92 0.84
CA GLY A 8 -16.91 17.96 -0.19
C GLY A 8 -16.67 18.56 -1.59
N MET A 9 -16.85 19.86 -1.77
CA MET A 9 -16.40 20.55 -2.99
C MET A 9 -14.87 20.66 -2.99
N THR A 10 -14.21 20.26 -4.09
CA THR A 10 -12.74 20.24 -4.18
C THR A 10 -12.18 21.09 -5.33
N CYS A 11 -13.05 21.68 -6.15
CA CYS A 11 -12.64 22.59 -7.21
C CYS A 11 -13.76 23.57 -7.57
N MET A 12 -13.42 24.56 -8.39
CA MET A 12 -14.38 25.56 -8.89
C MET A 12 -15.53 24.94 -9.68
N SER A 13 -15.27 23.87 -10.44
CA SER A 13 -16.30 23.16 -11.21
C SER A 13 -17.38 22.53 -10.29
N CYS A 14 -17.00 22.05 -9.10
CA CYS A 14 -17.95 21.57 -8.09
C CYS A 14 -18.91 22.68 -7.65
N ALA A 15 -18.38 23.88 -7.39
CA ALA A 15 -19.20 25.03 -7.01
C ALA A 15 -20.19 25.42 -8.13
N THR A 16 -19.75 25.38 -9.40
CA THR A 16 -20.64 25.61 -10.56
C THR A 16 -21.75 24.55 -10.64
N HIS A 17 -21.43 23.27 -10.47
CA HIS A 17 -22.45 22.20 -10.52
C HIS A 17 -23.48 22.31 -9.39
N VAL A 18 -23.04 22.65 -8.17
CA VAL A 18 -23.94 22.89 -7.04
C VAL A 18 -24.83 24.10 -7.30
N LYS A 19 -24.25 25.19 -7.83
CA LYS A 19 -25.01 26.38 -8.22
C LYS A 19 -26.11 26.04 -9.23
N ASP A 20 -25.74 25.39 -10.33
CA ASP A 20 -26.66 25.06 -11.42
C ASP A 20 -27.79 24.13 -10.96
N ALA A 21 -27.52 23.24 -10.01
CA ALA A 21 -28.53 22.35 -9.44
C ALA A 21 -29.49 23.09 -8.49
N LEU A 22 -28.98 24.01 -7.66
CA LEU A 22 -29.81 24.82 -6.77
C LEU A 22 -30.71 25.78 -7.54
N GLU A 23 -30.22 26.40 -8.62
CA GLU A 23 -31.01 27.32 -9.45
C GLU A 23 -32.10 26.62 -10.28
N LYS A 24 -32.08 25.29 -10.38
CA LYS A 24 -33.15 24.49 -11.02
C LYS A 24 -34.30 24.16 -10.07
N LEU A 25 -34.17 24.44 -8.77
CA LEU A 25 -35.21 24.16 -7.80
C LEU A 25 -36.36 25.19 -7.90
N PRO A 26 -37.63 24.75 -7.85
CA PRO A 26 -38.77 25.66 -7.79
C PRO A 26 -38.65 26.62 -6.60
N GLY A 27 -38.84 27.92 -6.88
CA GLY A 27 -38.75 28.99 -5.87
C GLY A 27 -37.34 29.51 -5.59
N VAL A 28 -36.29 28.96 -6.23
CA VAL A 28 -34.92 29.53 -6.17
C VAL A 28 -34.72 30.48 -7.33
N SER A 29 -34.44 31.75 -7.06
CA SER A 29 -34.18 32.76 -8.09
C SER A 29 -32.71 32.89 -8.44
N HIS A 30 -31.81 32.67 -7.48
CA HIS A 30 -30.37 32.79 -7.69
C HIS A 30 -29.57 32.06 -6.59
N ALA A 31 -28.42 31.49 -6.93
CA ALA A 31 -27.47 30.94 -5.97
C ALA A 31 -26.04 31.43 -6.22
N LEU A 32 -25.34 31.78 -5.15
CA LEU A 32 -23.89 32.02 -5.13
C LEU A 32 -23.22 30.89 -4.35
N VAL A 33 -22.29 30.17 -4.97
CA VAL A 33 -21.60 29.04 -4.34
C VAL A 33 -20.10 29.31 -4.37
N SER A 34 -19.46 29.26 -3.21
CA SER A 34 -18.04 29.50 -3.00
C SER A 34 -17.38 28.20 -2.55
N TYR A 35 -16.56 27.62 -3.44
CA TYR A 35 -15.69 26.49 -3.10
C TYR A 35 -14.69 26.84 -1.97
N PRO A 36 -13.92 27.95 -2.04
CA PRO A 36 -12.94 28.26 -1.01
C PRO A 36 -13.54 28.48 0.39
N GLU A 37 -14.79 28.93 0.45
CA GLU A 37 -15.48 29.20 1.72
C GLU A 37 -16.40 28.06 2.16
N SER A 38 -16.51 26.99 1.36
CA SER A 38 -17.44 25.87 1.59
C SER A 38 -18.88 26.34 1.85
N LYS A 39 -19.37 27.34 1.10
CA LYS A 39 -20.66 27.98 1.38
C LYS A 39 -21.48 28.23 0.13
N ALA A 40 -22.80 28.17 0.27
CA ALA A 40 -23.76 28.67 -0.70
C ALA A 40 -24.71 29.70 -0.05
N GLN A 41 -24.97 30.78 -0.78
CA GLN A 41 -25.98 31.78 -0.47
C GLN A 41 -27.08 31.69 -1.52
N VAL A 42 -28.28 31.31 -1.09
CA VAL A 42 -29.42 31.07 -1.98
C VAL A 42 -30.48 32.16 -1.80
N LEU A 43 -30.83 32.84 -2.88
CA LEU A 43 -31.97 33.73 -2.95
C LEU A 43 -33.18 32.93 -3.42
N ALA A 44 -34.18 32.81 -2.56
CA ALA A 44 -35.36 32.00 -2.78
C ALA A 44 -36.62 32.68 -2.22
N ASP A 45 -37.77 32.39 -2.82
CA ASP A 45 -39.08 32.85 -2.37
C ASP A 45 -39.65 32.00 -1.23
N THR A 46 -40.86 32.34 -0.76
CA THR A 46 -41.53 31.64 0.35
C THR A 46 -42.03 30.23 -0.01
N GLY A 47 -42.02 29.84 -1.28
CA GLY A 47 -42.40 28.52 -1.77
C GLY A 47 -41.23 27.53 -1.87
N ALA A 48 -39.99 27.99 -1.73
CA ALA A 48 -38.81 27.16 -1.86
C ALA A 48 -38.61 26.22 -0.67
N SER A 49 -38.52 24.91 -0.94
CA SER A 49 -38.30 23.89 0.08
C SER A 49 -36.84 23.83 0.51
N ARG A 50 -36.58 24.11 1.80
CA ARG A 50 -35.26 24.00 2.42
C ARG A 50 -34.72 22.56 2.35
N ASP A 51 -35.58 21.58 2.60
CA ASP A 51 -35.18 20.17 2.56
C ASP A 51 -34.79 19.73 1.14
N GLN A 52 -35.48 20.22 0.10
CA GLN A 52 -35.12 19.93 -1.28
C GLN A 52 -33.74 20.51 -1.65
N MET A 53 -33.32 21.63 -1.07
CA MET A 53 -31.97 22.17 -1.29
C MET A 53 -30.92 21.22 -0.74
N LEU A 54 -31.09 20.72 0.49
CA LEU A 54 -30.15 19.75 1.09
C LEU A 54 -30.14 18.42 0.33
N VAL A 55 -31.30 17.91 -0.09
CA VAL A 55 -31.42 16.69 -0.89
C VAL A 55 -30.74 16.85 -2.25
N THR A 56 -30.89 18.00 -2.90
CA THR A 56 -30.24 18.29 -4.19
C THR A 56 -28.73 18.32 -4.07
N ILE A 57 -28.21 18.96 -3.03
CA ILE A 57 -26.77 19.01 -2.77
C ILE A 57 -26.23 17.61 -2.43
N ALA A 58 -26.98 16.82 -1.66
CA ALA A 58 -26.64 15.43 -1.35
C ALA A 58 -26.64 14.52 -2.59
N ALA A 59 -27.57 14.74 -3.53
CA ALA A 59 -27.62 13.98 -4.79
C ALA A 59 -26.41 14.23 -5.69
N LEU A 60 -25.74 15.38 -5.54
CA LEU A 60 -24.46 15.67 -6.19
C LEU A 60 -23.23 15.10 -5.46
N GLY A 61 -23.45 14.43 -4.32
CA GLY A 61 -22.39 13.81 -3.52
C GLY A 61 -21.76 14.71 -2.45
N TYR A 62 -22.37 15.86 -2.15
CA TYR A 62 -21.86 16.82 -1.15
C TYR A 62 -22.71 16.79 0.13
N ARG A 63 -22.12 17.12 1.28
CA ARG A 63 -22.91 17.28 2.53
C ARG A 63 -23.25 18.74 2.70
N ALA A 64 -24.47 19.04 3.16
CA ALA A 64 -24.90 20.41 3.37
C ALA A 64 -25.68 20.57 4.67
N ALA A 65 -25.53 21.73 5.31
CA ALA A 65 -26.28 22.12 6.49
C ALA A 65 -26.58 23.63 6.46
N PHE A 66 -27.68 24.07 7.08
CA PHE A 66 -27.99 25.48 7.21
C PHE A 66 -27.19 26.13 8.34
N ASP A 67 -26.67 27.35 8.14
CA ASP A 67 -26.06 28.13 9.20
C ASP A 67 -27.18 28.64 10.15
N GLU A 68 -27.37 28.00 11.30
CA GLU A 68 -28.27 28.51 12.34
C GLU A 68 -27.56 29.60 13.15
N GLY A 69 -28.11 30.81 13.09
CA GLY A 69 -27.66 31.95 13.89
C GLY A 69 -27.76 31.68 15.40
N SER A 70 -26.73 32.11 16.12
CA SER A 70 -26.53 31.94 17.56
C SER A 70 -27.75 32.31 18.43
N ASN A 71 -28.20 31.37 19.25
CA ASN A 71 -29.05 31.68 20.40
C ASN A 71 -28.66 30.85 21.64
N LYS A 72 -28.21 31.56 22.68
CA LYS A 72 -27.82 31.05 24.02
C LYS A 72 -29.05 30.54 24.80
N ARG A 73 -28.94 29.37 25.44
CA ARG A 73 -29.55 29.01 26.76
C ARG A 73 -28.68 27.91 27.38
N ASP A 74 -27.93 28.22 28.43
CA ASP A 74 -28.29 28.25 29.86
C ASP A 74 -28.42 26.87 30.51
N SER A 75 -27.75 26.79 31.65
CA SER A 75 -27.39 25.63 32.47
C SER A 75 -28.55 25.03 33.25
N GLY A 76 -28.59 23.70 33.34
CA GLY A 76 -29.48 22.98 34.25
C GLY A 76 -29.08 21.51 34.38
N LYS A 77 -28.44 21.15 35.50
CA LYS A 77 -28.20 19.77 35.93
C LYS A 77 -29.51 19.14 36.43
N ILE A 78 -29.91 17.99 35.88
CA ILE A 78 -30.62 16.89 36.59
C ILE A 78 -30.19 15.55 35.92
N PRO A 79 -30.45 14.39 36.55
CA PRO A 79 -29.49 13.42 37.09
C PRO A 79 -29.00 12.38 36.06
N ALA A 80 -28.00 11.60 36.45
CA ALA A 80 -27.39 10.54 35.65
C ALA A 80 -28.43 9.52 35.15
N THR A 81 -28.73 9.62 33.86
CA THR A 81 -29.22 8.51 33.03
C THR A 81 -28.17 8.30 31.95
N ASP A 82 -27.71 7.06 31.80
CA ASP A 82 -26.62 6.64 30.91
C ASP A 82 -26.55 7.44 29.60
N LYS A 83 -25.42 8.13 29.39
CA LYS A 83 -25.14 8.81 28.12
C LYS A 83 -25.08 7.77 26.99
N PRO A 84 -25.74 7.98 25.85
CA PRO A 84 -25.25 7.40 24.61
C PRO A 84 -24.02 8.20 24.18
N GLY A 85 -22.80 7.64 24.23
CA GLY A 85 -21.66 8.20 23.49
C GLY A 85 -20.28 8.13 24.14
N SER A 86 -19.49 7.14 23.73
CA SER A 86 -18.15 7.29 23.15
C SER A 86 -17.63 5.90 22.78
N GLY A 87 -17.54 5.59 21.49
CA GLY A 87 -16.97 4.31 21.05
C GLY A 87 -15.55 4.11 21.54
N LEU A 88 -15.09 2.85 21.61
CA LEU A 88 -13.71 2.52 21.98
C LEU A 88 -12.69 3.32 21.15
N HIS A 89 -11.63 3.79 21.77
CA HIS A 89 -10.48 4.37 21.10
C HIS A 89 -9.50 3.27 20.71
N ILE A 90 -9.41 2.97 19.41
CA ILE A 90 -8.54 1.93 18.88
C ILE A 90 -7.36 2.55 18.14
N ALA A 91 -6.14 2.30 18.63
CA ALA A 91 -4.93 2.63 17.89
C ALA A 91 -4.56 1.50 16.92
N ILE A 92 -4.15 1.84 15.70
CA ILE A 92 -3.71 0.86 14.71
C ILE A 92 -2.36 1.32 14.15
N ILE A 93 -1.32 0.48 14.29
CA ILE A 93 0.02 0.78 13.76
C ILE A 93 0.21 0.11 12.40
N GLY A 94 0.34 0.91 11.35
CA GLY A 94 0.44 0.50 9.96
C GLY A 94 -0.82 0.83 9.16
N SER A 95 -0.69 0.80 7.83
CA SER A 95 -1.78 1.08 6.88
C SER A 95 -1.96 -0.01 5.80
N GLY A 96 -1.34 -1.18 5.99
CA GLY A 96 -1.47 -2.31 5.06
C GLY A 96 -2.86 -2.98 5.11
N GLY A 97 -3.03 -4.08 4.36
CA GLY A 97 -4.32 -4.78 4.27
C GLY A 97 -4.93 -5.17 5.63
N GLY A 98 -4.12 -5.70 6.56
CA GLY A 98 -4.59 -6.02 7.91
C GLY A 98 -5.03 -4.80 8.72
N ALA A 99 -4.29 -3.69 8.62
CA ALA A 99 -4.63 -2.44 9.29
C ALA A 99 -5.93 -1.83 8.72
N MET A 100 -6.07 -1.78 7.40
CA MET A 100 -7.28 -1.26 6.74
C MET A 100 -8.52 -2.08 7.08
N GLY A 101 -8.42 -3.42 7.01
CA GLY A 101 -9.54 -4.29 7.36
C GLY A 101 -9.99 -4.07 8.81
N ALA A 102 -9.03 -3.97 9.73
CA ALA A 102 -9.32 -3.70 11.13
C ALA A 102 -9.88 -2.29 11.38
N ALA A 103 -9.33 -1.26 10.74
CA ALA A 103 -9.79 0.13 10.91
C ALA A 103 -11.25 0.28 10.47
N LEU A 104 -11.60 -0.25 9.30
CA LEU A 104 -12.96 -0.19 8.79
C LEU A 104 -13.92 -1.02 9.64
N LYS A 105 -13.51 -2.21 10.06
CA LYS A 105 -14.35 -3.05 10.94
C LYS A 105 -14.55 -2.40 12.31
N ALA A 106 -13.51 -1.79 12.88
CA ALA A 106 -13.59 -1.08 14.14
C ALA A 106 -14.61 0.08 14.07
N VAL A 107 -14.55 0.90 13.02
CA VAL A 107 -15.52 1.98 12.81
C VAL A 107 -16.93 1.45 12.60
N GLU A 108 -17.10 0.38 11.83
CA GLU A 108 -18.41 -0.28 11.65
C GLU A 108 -19.00 -0.75 12.99
N GLN A 109 -18.16 -1.16 13.95
CA GLN A 109 -18.55 -1.51 15.31
C GLN A 109 -18.65 -0.30 16.26
N GLY A 110 -18.58 0.92 15.73
CA GLY A 110 -18.78 2.16 16.47
C GLY A 110 -17.53 2.73 17.17
N ALA A 111 -16.33 2.18 16.94
CA ALA A 111 -15.09 2.67 17.53
C ALA A 111 -14.53 3.93 16.84
N MET A 112 -13.75 4.71 17.58
CA MET A 112 -12.91 5.80 17.05
C MET A 112 -11.50 5.28 16.83
N VAL A 113 -10.97 5.44 15.61
CA VAL A 113 -9.68 4.87 15.22
C VAL A 113 -8.62 5.96 15.08
N THR A 114 -7.44 5.74 15.68
CA THR A 114 -6.22 6.46 15.32
C THR A 114 -5.28 5.50 14.58
N LEU A 115 -5.11 5.72 13.27
CA LEU A 115 -4.21 4.93 12.44
C LEU A 115 -2.88 5.66 12.28
N ILE A 116 -1.77 4.98 12.54
CA ILE A 116 -0.42 5.56 12.50
C ILE A 116 0.41 4.87 11.40
N GLU A 117 0.83 5.63 10.40
CA GLU A 117 1.66 5.13 9.29
C GLU A 117 2.94 5.95 9.15
N ARG A 118 4.08 5.25 9.04
CA ARG A 118 5.41 5.86 8.96
C ARG A 118 5.87 6.17 7.54
N GLY A 119 5.28 5.53 6.54
CA GLY A 119 5.62 5.69 5.12
C GLY A 119 4.40 5.93 4.25
N THR A 120 4.42 5.34 3.05
CA THR A 120 3.33 5.41 2.08
C THR A 120 2.11 4.65 2.57
N ILE A 121 0.92 5.24 2.46
CA ILE A 121 -0.35 4.56 2.82
C ILE A 121 -0.52 3.29 1.97
N GLY A 122 -1.08 2.26 2.58
CA GLY A 122 -1.41 0.99 1.94
C GLY A 122 -0.34 -0.08 2.11
N GLY A 123 0.81 0.28 2.68
CA GLY A 123 1.87 -0.66 3.03
C GLY A 123 2.39 -1.45 1.82
N THR A 124 2.66 -2.73 2.00
CA THR A 124 3.37 -3.55 0.98
C THR A 124 2.53 -3.88 -0.24
N CYS A 125 1.32 -4.43 -0.07
CA CYS A 125 0.64 -5.15 -1.16
C CYS A 125 0.28 -4.26 -2.35
N VAL A 126 -0.19 -3.03 -2.11
CA VAL A 126 -0.53 -2.08 -3.18
C VAL A 126 0.70 -1.39 -3.76
N ASN A 127 1.71 -1.06 -2.93
CA ASN A 127 2.81 -0.19 -3.36
C ASN A 127 4.03 -0.93 -3.92
N ILE A 128 4.45 -2.01 -3.26
CA ILE A 128 5.76 -2.66 -3.48
C ILE A 128 5.66 -4.19 -3.35
N GLY A 129 4.51 -4.75 -3.71
CA GLY A 129 4.17 -6.15 -3.50
C GLY A 129 3.23 -6.69 -4.56
N CYS A 130 2.06 -7.15 -4.14
CA CYS A 130 1.11 -7.88 -4.98
C CYS A 130 0.75 -7.13 -6.27
N VAL A 131 0.29 -5.89 -6.18
CA VAL A 131 -0.20 -5.13 -7.33
C VAL A 131 0.91 -4.93 -8.39
N PRO A 132 2.06 -4.30 -8.07
CA PRO A 132 3.10 -4.08 -9.07
C PRO A 132 3.68 -5.39 -9.61
N SER A 133 3.90 -6.41 -8.77
CA SER A 133 4.43 -7.70 -9.24
C SER A 133 3.49 -8.39 -10.21
N LYS A 134 2.17 -8.41 -9.95
CA LYS A 134 1.22 -9.11 -10.83
C LYS A 134 1.01 -8.36 -12.14
N ILE A 135 1.13 -7.03 -12.14
CA ILE A 135 1.18 -6.24 -13.38
C ILE A 135 2.43 -6.60 -14.19
N MET A 136 3.60 -6.63 -13.55
CA MET A 136 4.86 -6.98 -14.21
C MET A 136 4.86 -8.41 -14.78
N ILE A 137 4.38 -9.39 -14.01
CA ILE A 137 4.23 -10.79 -14.44
C ILE A 137 3.28 -10.88 -15.65
N ARG A 138 2.19 -10.09 -15.67
CA ARG A 138 1.29 -10.09 -16.82
C ARG A 138 1.95 -9.49 -18.07
N ALA A 139 2.73 -8.42 -17.94
CA ALA A 139 3.50 -7.87 -19.04
C ALA A 139 4.55 -8.87 -19.57
N ALA A 140 5.26 -9.54 -18.65
CA ALA A 140 6.22 -10.60 -18.95
C ALA A 140 5.57 -11.79 -19.68
N HIS A 141 4.38 -12.20 -19.26
CA HIS A 141 3.62 -13.24 -19.94
C HIS A 141 3.27 -12.84 -21.38
N ILE A 142 2.81 -11.60 -21.61
CA ILE A 142 2.53 -11.09 -22.97
C ILE A 142 3.81 -11.07 -23.82
N ALA A 143 4.96 -10.68 -23.26
CA ALA A 143 6.23 -10.70 -23.96
C ALA A 143 6.67 -12.12 -24.35
N HIS A 144 6.50 -13.09 -23.44
CA HIS A 144 6.81 -14.49 -23.68
C HIS A 144 5.94 -15.11 -24.78
N VAL A 145 4.61 -14.96 -24.73
CA VAL A 145 3.73 -15.54 -25.76
C VAL A 145 3.85 -14.88 -27.13
N ARG A 146 4.45 -13.68 -27.22
CA ARG A 146 4.86 -13.08 -28.50
C ARG A 146 6.13 -13.70 -29.06
N ARG A 147 7.03 -14.14 -28.18
CA ARG A 147 8.34 -14.73 -28.50
C ARG A 147 8.21 -16.19 -28.91
N GLU A 148 7.35 -16.94 -28.24
CA GLU A 148 7.18 -18.36 -28.50
C GLU A 148 5.80 -18.85 -28.07
N SER A 149 5.33 -19.90 -28.74
CA SER A 149 4.12 -20.62 -28.38
C SER A 149 4.14 -22.05 -28.91
N PRO A 150 3.31 -22.96 -28.35
CA PRO A 150 3.11 -24.29 -28.93
C PRO A 150 2.56 -24.28 -30.37
N PHE A 151 2.15 -23.11 -30.89
CA PHE A 151 1.52 -22.95 -32.20
C PHE A 151 2.41 -22.25 -33.23
N ASP A 152 3.72 -22.12 -32.96
CA ASP A 152 4.64 -21.36 -33.83
C ASP A 152 4.78 -21.94 -35.25
N GLY A 153 4.42 -23.21 -35.44
CA GLY A 153 4.30 -23.81 -36.77
C GLY A 153 3.17 -23.24 -37.65
N GLY A 154 2.19 -22.55 -37.03
CA GLY A 154 1.05 -21.93 -37.72
C GLY A 154 0.85 -20.44 -37.41
N ILE A 155 1.55 -19.89 -36.42
CA ILE A 155 1.48 -18.48 -36.02
C ILE A 155 2.91 -17.95 -35.87
N ALA A 156 3.32 -17.00 -36.72
CA ALA A 156 4.67 -16.47 -36.68
C ALA A 156 4.95 -15.74 -35.36
N ALA A 157 6.01 -16.14 -34.67
CA ALA A 157 6.50 -15.47 -33.46
C ALA A 157 7.48 -14.33 -33.80
N THR A 158 7.65 -13.38 -32.87
CA THR A 158 8.60 -12.27 -33.00
C THR A 158 9.19 -11.92 -31.64
N VAL A 159 10.47 -11.52 -31.60
CA VAL A 159 11.07 -10.98 -30.37
C VAL A 159 10.52 -9.55 -30.17
N PRO A 160 9.70 -9.28 -29.12
CA PRO A 160 9.12 -7.97 -28.93
C PRO A 160 10.15 -6.99 -28.36
N VAL A 161 10.15 -5.76 -28.86
CA VAL A 161 10.88 -4.64 -28.22
C VAL A 161 10.18 -4.29 -26.90
N ILE A 162 10.95 -4.27 -25.81
CA ILE A 162 10.45 -3.95 -24.47
C ILE A 162 10.87 -2.54 -24.07
N ASP A 163 9.90 -1.64 -23.96
CA ASP A 163 10.07 -0.31 -23.36
C ASP A 163 9.70 -0.38 -21.88
N ARG A 164 10.70 -0.67 -21.03
CA ARG A 164 10.46 -0.84 -19.59
C ARG A 164 10.00 0.44 -18.91
N SER A 165 10.43 1.61 -19.39
CA SER A 165 9.98 2.91 -18.88
C SER A 165 8.46 3.08 -19.02
N LYS A 166 7.90 2.75 -20.19
CA LYS A 166 6.44 2.77 -20.40
C LYS A 166 5.70 1.73 -19.57
N LEU A 167 6.23 0.51 -19.45
CA LEU A 167 5.63 -0.52 -18.60
C LEU A 167 5.63 -0.11 -17.13
N LEU A 168 6.72 0.50 -16.65
CA LEU A 168 6.82 1.01 -15.29
C LEU A 168 5.83 2.16 -15.06
N ALA A 169 5.72 3.10 -16.00
CA ALA A 169 4.75 4.20 -15.89
C ALA A 169 3.30 3.68 -15.80
N GLN A 170 2.92 2.71 -16.63
CA GLN A 170 1.60 2.07 -16.58
C GLN A 170 1.38 1.35 -15.24
N GLN A 171 2.38 0.61 -14.76
CA GLN A 171 2.34 -0.07 -13.47
C GLN A 171 2.14 0.92 -12.33
N GLN A 172 2.92 2.00 -12.30
CA GLN A 172 2.90 2.98 -11.23
C GLN A 172 1.58 3.77 -11.21
N ALA A 173 1.06 4.16 -12.38
CA ALA A 173 -0.25 4.79 -12.47
C ALA A 173 -1.34 3.91 -11.85
N ARG A 174 -1.33 2.60 -12.13
CA ARG A 174 -2.31 1.66 -11.55
C ARG A 174 -2.13 1.49 -10.04
N VAL A 175 -0.88 1.46 -9.55
CA VAL A 175 -0.55 1.43 -8.13
C VAL A 175 -1.09 2.69 -7.42
N ASP A 176 -0.80 3.87 -7.95
CA ASP A 176 -1.23 5.15 -7.38
C ASP A 176 -2.76 5.27 -7.36
N GLU A 177 -3.41 4.90 -8.46
CA GLU A 177 -4.88 4.91 -8.55
C GLU A 177 -5.52 3.97 -7.51
N LEU A 178 -4.97 2.76 -7.31
CA LEU A 178 -5.48 1.83 -6.29
C LEU A 178 -5.20 2.30 -4.87
N ARG A 179 -4.00 2.86 -4.62
CA ARG A 179 -3.66 3.45 -3.31
C ARG A 179 -4.65 4.54 -2.94
N HIS A 180 -4.90 5.46 -3.87
CA HIS A 180 -5.85 6.55 -3.65
C HIS A 180 -7.26 6.01 -3.41
N ALA A 181 -7.78 5.18 -4.33
CA ALA A 181 -9.17 4.74 -4.29
C ALA A 181 -9.50 3.77 -3.15
N LYS A 182 -8.55 2.91 -2.75
CA LYS A 182 -8.79 1.81 -1.79
C LYS A 182 -8.15 2.03 -0.43
N TYR A 183 -7.39 3.10 -0.25
CA TYR A 183 -6.77 3.41 1.03
C TYR A 183 -6.96 4.88 1.39
N GLU A 184 -6.32 5.81 0.66
CA GLU A 184 -6.25 7.22 1.07
C GLU A 184 -7.63 7.88 1.09
N GLY A 185 -8.41 7.76 0.01
CA GLY A 185 -9.75 8.33 -0.07
C GLY A 185 -10.72 7.73 0.96
N ILE A 186 -10.56 6.44 1.27
CA ILE A 186 -11.38 5.77 2.30
C ILE A 186 -11.03 6.31 3.70
N LEU A 187 -9.74 6.46 4.00
CA LEU A 187 -9.30 6.97 5.31
C LEU A 187 -9.71 8.44 5.49
N VAL A 188 -9.51 9.28 4.47
CA VAL A 188 -9.82 10.72 4.53
C VAL A 188 -11.32 11.00 4.62
N SER A 189 -12.16 10.20 3.95
CA SER A 189 -13.61 10.41 3.95
C SER A 189 -14.32 9.91 5.21
N ASN A 190 -13.61 9.24 6.12
CA ASN A 190 -14.17 8.65 7.33
C ASN A 190 -13.86 9.51 8.57
N PRO A 191 -14.84 10.24 9.15
CA PRO A 191 -14.61 11.14 10.27
C PRO A 191 -14.25 10.41 11.57
N SER A 192 -14.51 9.10 11.65
CA SER A 192 -14.14 8.27 12.82
C SER A 192 -12.71 7.77 12.76
N ILE A 193 -11.95 8.07 11.70
CA ILE A 193 -10.55 7.68 11.53
C ILE A 193 -9.67 8.93 11.50
N THR A 194 -8.75 9.03 12.45
CA THR A 194 -7.65 9.99 12.41
C THR A 194 -6.38 9.30 11.93
N VAL A 195 -5.75 9.82 10.87
CA VAL A 195 -4.47 9.31 10.37
C VAL A 195 -3.33 10.18 10.89
N LEU A 196 -2.33 9.55 11.52
CA LEU A 196 -1.08 10.19 11.92
C LEU A 196 0.06 9.71 11.04
N ARG A 197 0.84 10.67 10.50
CA ARG A 197 2.07 10.40 9.74
C ARG A 197 3.25 10.38 10.69
N GLY A 198 3.77 9.20 10.97
CA GLY A 198 4.88 9.04 11.90
C GLY A 198 5.16 7.59 12.29
N ALA A 199 6.25 7.39 13.03
CA ALA A 199 6.63 6.10 13.56
C ALA A 199 6.17 5.96 15.02
N ALA A 200 5.31 4.98 15.29
CA ALA A 200 4.84 4.67 16.64
C ALA A 200 5.77 3.68 17.37
N ARG A 201 5.87 3.85 18.69
CA ARG A 201 6.40 2.88 19.65
C ARG A 201 5.52 2.88 20.90
N PHE A 202 5.49 1.79 21.64
CA PHE A 202 4.82 1.74 22.93
C PHE A 202 5.58 2.56 23.97
N LYS A 203 4.83 3.36 24.71
CA LYS A 203 5.29 4.02 25.94
C LYS A 203 4.98 3.13 27.15
N ASP A 204 3.78 2.59 27.15
CA ASP A 204 3.22 1.65 28.12
C ASP A 204 2.09 0.85 27.46
N SER A 205 1.35 0.05 28.23
CA SER A 205 0.27 -0.82 27.73
C SER A 205 -0.97 -0.09 27.21
N GLN A 206 -1.07 1.24 27.39
CA GLN A 206 -2.24 2.05 26.99
C GLN A 206 -1.86 3.31 26.20
N HIS A 207 -0.58 3.55 25.94
CA HIS A 207 -0.10 4.73 25.23
C HIS A 207 0.98 4.42 24.19
N LEU A 208 0.85 5.04 23.02
CA LEU A 208 1.90 5.12 22.01
C LEU A 208 2.57 6.49 22.04
N VAL A 209 3.86 6.52 21.74
CA VAL A 209 4.56 7.73 21.31
C VAL A 209 4.77 7.64 19.81
N VAL A 210 4.31 8.65 19.08
CA VAL A 210 4.45 8.78 17.63
C VAL A 210 5.46 9.86 17.34
N HIS A 211 6.59 9.49 16.75
CA HIS A 211 7.52 10.45 16.17
C HIS A 211 6.98 10.87 14.79
N MET A 212 6.52 12.11 14.68
CA MET A 212 5.82 12.62 13.50
C MET A 212 6.80 12.80 12.34
N THR A 213 6.33 12.59 11.11
CA THR A 213 7.16 12.77 9.90
C THR A 213 7.57 14.24 9.70
N GLU A 214 6.72 15.18 10.09
CA GLU A 214 6.99 16.64 10.02
C GLU A 214 7.84 17.15 11.20
N GLY A 215 8.23 16.26 12.11
CA GLY A 215 8.97 16.59 13.33
C GLY A 215 8.10 16.67 14.58
N GLY A 216 8.73 16.46 15.74
CA GLY A 216 8.07 16.41 17.04
C GLY A 216 7.48 15.04 17.39
N GLU A 217 6.95 14.93 18.60
CA GLU A 217 6.32 13.71 19.11
C GLU A 217 4.87 13.97 19.55
N ARG A 218 4.00 12.98 19.38
CA ARG A 218 2.63 12.99 19.87
C ARG A 218 2.36 11.73 20.69
N THR A 219 1.74 11.88 21.86
CA THR A 219 1.23 10.73 22.62
C THR A 219 -0.17 10.40 22.16
N VAL A 220 -0.45 9.11 21.95
CA VAL A 220 -1.77 8.58 21.59
C VAL A 220 -2.20 7.59 22.66
N ALA A 221 -3.23 7.94 23.42
CA ALA A 221 -3.90 7.02 24.33
C ALA A 221 -4.86 6.10 23.55
N PHE A 222 -5.03 4.87 24.01
CA PHE A 222 -5.95 3.91 23.39
C PHE A 222 -6.57 2.97 24.42
N ASP A 223 -7.79 2.51 24.14
CA ASP A 223 -8.41 1.41 24.88
C ASP A 223 -7.85 0.07 24.40
N ARG A 224 -7.64 -0.07 23.09
CA ARG A 224 -7.05 -1.26 22.45
C ARG A 224 -6.11 -0.83 21.32
N CYS A 225 -5.07 -1.63 21.07
CA CYS A 225 -4.10 -1.37 20.01
C CYS A 225 -3.95 -2.61 19.12
N LEU A 226 -4.00 -2.41 17.80
CA LEU A 226 -3.62 -3.41 16.81
C LEU A 226 -2.25 -3.07 16.21
N ILE A 227 -1.34 -4.03 16.23
CA ILE A 227 -0.03 -3.93 15.59
C ILE A 227 -0.10 -4.63 14.23
N ALA A 228 -0.11 -3.85 13.15
CA ALA A 228 -0.21 -4.34 11.77
C ALA A 228 0.97 -3.84 10.90
N THR A 229 2.18 -3.87 11.45
CA THR A 229 3.39 -3.25 10.88
C THR A 229 4.05 -4.06 9.76
N GLY A 230 3.56 -5.26 9.47
CA GLY A 230 4.04 -6.11 8.39
C GLY A 230 5.50 -6.57 8.57
N ALA A 231 6.20 -6.72 7.45
CA ALA A 231 7.56 -7.24 7.40
C ALA A 231 8.42 -6.49 6.37
N SER A 232 9.74 -6.64 6.43
CA SER A 232 10.72 -6.09 5.47
C SER A 232 11.57 -7.21 4.86
N PRO A 233 12.15 -7.04 3.65
CA PRO A 233 13.05 -8.03 3.06
C PRO A 233 14.17 -8.45 4.02
N ALA A 234 14.44 -9.76 4.09
CA ALA A 234 15.55 -10.30 4.85
C ALA A 234 16.83 -10.20 4.01
N ILE A 235 17.90 -9.65 4.60
CA ILE A 235 19.21 -9.54 3.94
C ILE A 235 20.15 -10.55 4.61
N PRO A 236 20.62 -11.59 3.90
CA PRO A 236 21.55 -12.55 4.47
C PRO A 236 22.90 -11.88 4.73
N PRO A 237 23.64 -12.28 5.78
CA PRO A 237 24.92 -11.69 6.13
C PRO A 237 26.06 -12.24 5.24
N ILE A 238 25.91 -12.14 3.92
CA ILE A 238 26.94 -12.57 2.96
C ILE A 238 28.05 -11.51 2.95
N PRO A 239 29.33 -11.89 3.15
CA PRO A 239 30.46 -10.97 3.02
C PRO A 239 30.41 -10.17 1.72
N GLY A 240 30.62 -8.86 1.83
CA GLY A 240 30.62 -7.93 0.70
C GLY A 240 29.25 -7.64 0.07
N LEU A 241 28.15 -8.28 0.48
CA LEU A 241 26.81 -7.93 -0.02
C LEU A 241 26.33 -6.60 0.55
N LYS A 242 26.57 -6.38 1.85
CA LYS A 242 26.22 -5.12 2.51
C LYS A 242 26.95 -3.97 1.80
N ASP A 243 26.26 -2.85 1.62
CA ASP A 243 26.77 -1.62 0.98
C ASP A 243 26.96 -1.70 -0.55
N THR A 244 26.56 -2.80 -1.20
CA THR A 244 26.43 -2.89 -2.67
C THR A 244 25.05 -2.40 -3.13
N PRO A 245 24.85 -2.03 -4.41
CA PRO A 245 23.56 -1.58 -4.92
C PRO A 245 22.63 -2.75 -5.28
N TYR A 246 22.57 -3.78 -4.42
CA TYR A 246 21.68 -4.92 -4.61
C TYR A 246 20.22 -4.46 -4.55
N TRP A 247 19.35 -5.24 -5.17
CA TRP A 247 17.91 -5.05 -5.13
C TRP A 247 17.27 -5.97 -4.10
N THR A 248 16.27 -5.45 -3.39
CA THR A 248 15.19 -6.28 -2.88
C THR A 248 14.06 -6.33 -3.92
N SER A 249 12.94 -6.95 -3.59
CA SER A 249 11.75 -6.89 -4.44
C SER A 249 11.29 -5.46 -4.74
N THR A 250 11.54 -4.51 -3.82
CA THR A 250 11.12 -3.12 -3.99
C THR A 250 11.83 -2.46 -5.16
N GLU A 251 13.16 -2.47 -5.15
CA GLU A 251 14.00 -1.83 -6.16
C GLU A 251 13.81 -2.52 -7.53
N ALA A 252 13.67 -3.85 -7.53
CA ALA A 252 13.42 -4.61 -8.74
C ALA A 252 12.09 -4.21 -9.42
N LEU A 253 11.02 -4.02 -8.65
CA LEU A 253 9.70 -3.67 -9.20
C LEU A 253 9.63 -2.24 -9.76
N VAL A 254 10.45 -1.32 -9.25
CA VAL A 254 10.47 0.08 -9.67
C VAL A 254 11.62 0.43 -10.60
N SER A 255 12.43 -0.57 -11.01
CA SER A 255 13.44 -0.36 -12.04
C SER A 255 12.79 0.00 -13.38
N ASP A 256 13.33 1.06 -14.01
CA ASP A 256 12.93 1.59 -15.31
C ASP A 256 13.65 0.92 -16.48
N THR A 257 14.54 -0.03 -16.19
CA THR A 257 15.34 -0.79 -17.16
C THR A 257 15.22 -2.29 -16.90
N ILE A 258 15.45 -3.10 -17.94
CA ILE A 258 15.65 -4.54 -17.81
C ILE A 258 17.17 -4.77 -17.87
N PRO A 259 17.80 -5.30 -16.81
CA PRO A 259 19.23 -5.60 -16.85
C PRO A 259 19.50 -6.72 -17.86
N GLU A 260 20.65 -6.69 -18.52
CA GLU A 260 21.03 -7.76 -19.45
C GLU A 260 21.22 -9.07 -18.68
N ARG A 261 21.88 -9.03 -17.52
CA ARG A 261 22.09 -10.17 -16.62
C ARG A 261 21.57 -9.88 -15.23
N LEU A 262 20.77 -10.79 -14.69
CA LEU A 262 20.20 -10.73 -13.36
C LEU A 262 20.56 -11.98 -12.56
N ALA A 263 21.33 -11.81 -11.49
CA ALA A 263 21.52 -12.83 -10.48
C ALA A 263 20.41 -12.73 -9.41
N VAL A 264 19.89 -13.87 -8.95
CA VAL A 264 18.85 -13.92 -7.91
C VAL A 264 19.31 -14.84 -6.77
N ILE A 265 19.38 -14.32 -5.54
CA ILE A 265 19.61 -15.13 -4.34
C ILE A 265 18.27 -15.35 -3.65
N GLY A 266 17.77 -16.60 -3.70
CA GLY A 266 16.49 -17.00 -3.12
C GLY A 266 15.76 -18.01 -4.01
N SER A 267 14.91 -18.85 -3.41
CA SER A 267 14.27 -19.98 -4.11
C SER A 267 12.80 -20.19 -3.75
N SER A 268 12.12 -19.12 -3.36
CA SER A 268 10.70 -19.11 -3.01
C SER A 268 9.96 -18.01 -3.76
N VAL A 269 8.66 -17.85 -3.50
CA VAL A 269 7.68 -17.09 -4.31
C VAL A 269 8.24 -15.78 -4.88
N VAL A 270 8.75 -14.87 -4.05
CA VAL A 270 9.26 -13.56 -4.51
C VAL A 270 10.44 -13.69 -5.46
N ALA A 271 11.38 -14.60 -5.17
CA ALA A 271 12.54 -14.82 -6.01
C ALA A 271 12.11 -15.36 -7.38
N LEU A 272 11.23 -16.36 -7.40
CA LEU A 272 10.85 -17.08 -8.62
C LEU A 272 9.90 -16.27 -9.50
N GLU A 273 8.92 -15.60 -8.91
CA GLU A 273 8.01 -14.71 -9.65
C GLU A 273 8.79 -13.60 -10.38
N LEU A 274 9.73 -12.95 -9.68
CA LEU A 274 10.51 -11.86 -10.28
C LEU A 274 11.56 -12.39 -11.26
N ALA A 275 12.23 -13.50 -10.95
CA ALA A 275 13.18 -14.14 -11.86
C ALA A 275 12.55 -14.40 -13.23
N GLN A 276 11.40 -15.09 -13.26
CA GLN A 276 10.70 -15.37 -14.52
C GLN A 276 10.17 -14.10 -15.19
N ALA A 277 9.68 -13.12 -14.43
CA ALA A 277 9.22 -11.86 -15.00
C ALA A 277 10.35 -11.11 -15.74
N PHE A 278 11.53 -11.00 -15.12
CA PHE A 278 12.70 -10.39 -15.75
C PHE A 278 13.22 -11.20 -16.93
N ALA A 279 13.29 -12.54 -16.81
CA ALA A 279 13.72 -13.42 -17.89
C ALA A 279 12.87 -13.21 -19.15
N ARG A 280 11.55 -13.28 -18.99
CA ARG A 280 10.61 -13.12 -20.10
C ARG A 280 10.61 -11.70 -20.69
N LEU A 281 10.99 -10.69 -19.91
CA LEU A 281 11.15 -9.30 -20.37
C LEU A 281 12.53 -9.02 -21.00
N GLY A 282 13.49 -9.96 -20.92
CA GLY A 282 14.73 -9.91 -21.69
C GLY A 282 16.02 -10.14 -20.91
N SER A 283 15.99 -10.30 -19.59
CA SER A 283 17.20 -10.59 -18.81
C SER A 283 17.66 -12.04 -19.01
N GLN A 284 18.96 -12.27 -19.05
CA GLN A 284 19.57 -13.55 -18.74
C GLN A 284 19.55 -13.73 -17.20
N VAL A 285 18.83 -14.74 -16.72
CA VAL A 285 18.60 -14.90 -15.27
C VAL A 285 19.27 -16.15 -14.74
N THR A 286 20.04 -15.98 -13.67
CA THR A 286 20.64 -17.08 -12.89
C THR A 286 20.14 -17.04 -11.45
N ILE A 287 19.52 -18.14 -11.00
CA ILE A 287 18.97 -18.30 -9.65
C ILE A 287 19.92 -19.14 -8.81
N LEU A 288 20.37 -18.59 -7.68
CA LEU A 288 21.13 -19.30 -6.65
C LEU A 288 20.16 -19.79 -5.57
N ALA A 289 19.83 -21.08 -5.64
CA ALA A 289 18.99 -21.75 -4.67
C ALA A 289 19.86 -22.55 -3.69
N ARG A 290 19.85 -22.18 -2.40
CA ARG A 290 20.63 -22.88 -1.35
C ARG A 290 20.27 -24.37 -1.17
N SER A 291 19.13 -24.77 -1.72
CA SER A 291 18.57 -26.13 -1.71
C SER A 291 17.89 -26.32 -3.07
N THR A 292 16.68 -26.88 -3.12
CA THR A 292 15.84 -26.89 -4.33
C THR A 292 14.85 -25.71 -4.34
N LEU A 293 14.19 -25.48 -5.47
CA LEU A 293 13.07 -24.53 -5.56
C LEU A 293 11.90 -25.04 -4.70
N PHE A 294 11.20 -24.10 -4.04
CA PHE A 294 10.05 -24.44 -3.17
C PHE A 294 10.34 -25.53 -2.11
N PHE A 295 11.55 -25.56 -1.56
CA PHE A 295 12.03 -26.59 -0.60
C PHE A 295 11.11 -26.91 0.60
N ARG A 296 10.18 -26.02 0.96
CA ARG A 296 9.24 -26.23 2.08
C ARG A 296 7.88 -26.79 1.65
N GLU A 297 7.65 -26.91 0.36
CA GLU A 297 6.42 -27.43 -0.25
C GLU A 297 6.63 -28.89 -0.69
N ASP A 298 5.59 -29.49 -1.27
CA ASP A 298 5.71 -30.80 -1.93
C ASP A 298 6.83 -30.76 -3.00
N PRO A 299 7.77 -31.72 -3.01
CA PRO A 299 8.90 -31.74 -3.95
C PRO A 299 8.49 -31.64 -5.43
N ALA A 300 7.32 -32.20 -5.80
CA ALA A 300 6.83 -32.16 -7.17
C ALA A 300 6.62 -30.73 -7.69
N ILE A 301 6.32 -29.78 -6.80
CA ILE A 301 6.18 -28.35 -7.14
C ILE A 301 7.55 -27.78 -7.56
N GLY A 302 8.58 -28.04 -6.75
CA GLY A 302 9.94 -27.59 -7.04
C GLY A 302 10.48 -28.17 -8.35
N GLU A 303 10.29 -29.48 -8.55
CA GLU A 303 10.72 -30.19 -9.75
C GLU A 303 10.06 -29.63 -11.02
N ALA A 304 8.74 -29.46 -11.01
CA ALA A 304 8.00 -28.94 -12.15
C ALA A 304 8.39 -27.49 -12.49
N VAL A 305 8.56 -26.64 -11.47
CA VAL A 305 8.95 -25.23 -11.67
C VAL A 305 10.39 -25.13 -12.17
N THR A 306 11.32 -25.93 -11.63
CA THR A 306 12.70 -25.98 -12.12
C THR A 306 12.75 -26.40 -13.59
N ALA A 307 11.99 -27.44 -13.97
CA ALA A 307 11.91 -27.89 -15.36
C ALA A 307 11.35 -26.80 -16.28
N ALA A 308 10.27 -26.11 -15.86
CA ALA A 308 9.68 -25.01 -16.62
C ALA A 308 10.66 -23.83 -16.80
N PHE A 309 11.39 -23.45 -15.76
CA PHE A 309 12.38 -22.36 -15.80
C PHE A 309 13.53 -22.68 -16.76
N ARG A 310 14.09 -23.89 -16.66
CA ARG A 310 15.16 -24.33 -17.57
C ARG A 310 14.68 -24.42 -19.02
N ALA A 311 13.42 -24.82 -19.26
CA ALA A 311 12.84 -24.89 -20.60
C ALA A 311 12.73 -23.52 -21.30
N GLU A 312 12.59 -22.42 -20.55
CA GLU A 312 12.57 -21.05 -21.08
C GLU A 312 13.90 -20.29 -20.85
N GLY A 313 14.99 -21.01 -20.59
CA GLY A 313 16.35 -20.47 -20.57
C GLY A 313 16.80 -19.82 -19.25
N ILE A 314 16.05 -19.98 -18.16
CA ILE A 314 16.47 -19.53 -16.82
C ILE A 314 17.43 -20.56 -16.24
N GLU A 315 18.60 -20.11 -15.81
CA GLU A 315 19.57 -20.95 -15.13
C GLU A 315 19.18 -21.11 -13.65
N VAL A 316 19.07 -22.35 -13.18
CA VAL A 316 18.73 -22.68 -11.79
C VAL A 316 19.87 -23.50 -11.19
N LEU A 317 20.68 -22.83 -10.37
CA LEU A 317 21.77 -23.41 -9.60
C LEU A 317 21.24 -23.89 -8.25
N GLU A 318 20.83 -25.14 -8.20
CA GLU A 318 20.39 -25.81 -6.97
C GLU A 318 21.57 -26.09 -6.05
N HIS A 319 21.31 -26.20 -4.74
CA HIS A 319 22.32 -26.39 -3.71
C HIS A 319 23.49 -25.37 -3.74
N THR A 320 23.24 -24.17 -4.26
CA THR A 320 24.27 -23.16 -4.51
C THR A 320 24.06 -21.94 -3.62
N GLN A 321 25.14 -21.46 -2.99
CA GLN A 321 25.17 -20.25 -2.20
C GLN A 321 26.34 -19.35 -2.61
N ALA A 322 26.11 -18.03 -2.61
CA ALA A 322 27.20 -17.07 -2.72
C ALA A 322 27.94 -16.97 -1.38
N ARG A 323 29.26 -17.22 -1.41
CA ARG A 323 30.15 -17.07 -0.25
C ARG A 323 30.65 -15.64 -0.08
N ASN A 324 30.77 -14.91 -1.18
CA ASN A 324 31.16 -13.50 -1.20
C ASN A 324 30.42 -12.79 -2.35
N VAL A 325 30.14 -11.50 -2.16
CA VAL A 325 29.65 -10.61 -3.22
C VAL A 325 30.64 -9.46 -3.36
N ALA A 326 31.03 -9.16 -4.59
CA ALA A 326 31.76 -7.95 -4.94
C ALA A 326 30.95 -7.13 -5.95
N TYR A 327 31.16 -5.82 -5.95
CA TYR A 327 30.59 -4.90 -6.93
C TYR A 327 31.65 -3.90 -7.37
N SER A 328 31.99 -3.92 -8.66
CA SER A 328 32.95 -3.02 -9.29
C SER A 328 32.58 -2.83 -10.75
N ASP A 329 32.91 -1.67 -11.34
CA ASP A 329 32.69 -1.39 -12.77
C ASP A 329 31.25 -1.65 -13.25
N ASN A 330 30.27 -1.36 -12.37
CA ASN A 330 28.84 -1.61 -12.58
C ASN A 330 28.41 -3.07 -12.76
N GLU A 331 29.22 -4.01 -12.29
CA GLU A 331 28.95 -5.44 -12.34
C GLU A 331 29.04 -6.07 -10.94
N PHE A 332 28.14 -7.01 -10.67
CA PHE A 332 28.21 -7.91 -9.53
C PHE A 332 28.99 -9.16 -9.87
N VAL A 333 29.91 -9.55 -8.97
CA VAL A 333 30.59 -10.83 -9.01
C VAL A 333 30.24 -11.61 -7.74
N LEU A 334 29.54 -12.73 -7.91
CA LEU A 334 29.16 -13.64 -6.83
C LEU A 334 30.09 -14.84 -6.86
N THR A 335 30.94 -14.98 -5.84
CA THR A 335 31.77 -16.17 -5.67
C THR A 335 30.93 -17.29 -5.07
N THR A 336 30.75 -18.39 -5.79
CA THR A 336 29.99 -19.57 -5.34
C THR A 336 30.88 -20.79 -5.20
N GLU A 337 30.31 -21.90 -4.74
CA GLU A 337 31.00 -23.20 -4.70
C GLU A 337 31.25 -23.81 -6.09
N HIS A 338 30.57 -23.30 -7.12
CA HIS A 338 30.62 -23.81 -8.50
C HIS A 338 31.30 -22.83 -9.47
N GLY A 339 31.93 -21.78 -8.96
CA GLY A 339 32.56 -20.73 -9.76
C GLY A 339 31.94 -19.35 -9.52
N GLU A 340 32.26 -18.40 -10.39
CA GLU A 340 31.76 -17.03 -10.32
C GLU A 340 30.50 -16.86 -11.16
N VAL A 341 29.53 -16.12 -10.62
CA VAL A 341 28.35 -15.65 -11.36
C VAL A 341 28.46 -14.13 -11.51
N HIS A 342 28.43 -13.66 -12.75
CA HIS A 342 28.55 -12.25 -13.12
C HIS A 342 27.20 -11.70 -13.53
N ALA A 343 26.80 -10.54 -13.04
CA ALA A 343 25.50 -9.93 -13.35
C ALA A 343 25.49 -8.41 -13.25
N ASP A 344 24.65 -7.72 -14.02
CA ASP A 344 24.52 -6.26 -13.93
C ASP A 344 23.68 -5.85 -12.72
N LYS A 345 22.76 -6.73 -12.30
CA LYS A 345 21.92 -6.56 -11.11
C LYS A 345 21.84 -7.84 -10.29
N LEU A 346 21.68 -7.65 -8.98
CA LEU A 346 21.52 -8.71 -8.01
C LEU A 346 20.21 -8.52 -7.23
N LEU A 347 19.28 -9.46 -7.34
CA LEU A 347 18.06 -9.52 -6.53
C LEU A 347 18.26 -10.43 -5.31
N VAL A 348 18.07 -9.89 -4.12
CA VAL A 348 18.08 -10.64 -2.85
C VAL A 348 16.64 -10.84 -2.37
N ALA A 349 16.17 -12.08 -2.43
CA ALA A 349 14.80 -12.48 -2.12
C ALA A 349 14.75 -13.73 -1.22
N THR A 350 15.47 -13.69 -0.09
CA THR A 350 15.68 -14.84 0.82
C THR A 350 14.66 -14.98 1.95
N GLY A 351 13.66 -14.10 1.97
CA GLY A 351 12.60 -14.10 2.99
C GLY A 351 12.26 -12.68 3.45
N ARG A 352 11.46 -12.60 4.52
CA ARG A 352 11.07 -11.33 5.14
C ARG A 352 11.14 -11.45 6.65
N THR A 353 11.47 -10.35 7.33
CA THR A 353 11.55 -10.25 8.78
C THR A 353 10.47 -9.31 9.32
N PRO A 354 9.82 -9.64 10.45
CA PRO A 354 8.73 -8.84 11.01
C PRO A 354 9.22 -7.46 11.49
N ASN A 355 8.39 -6.43 11.32
CA ASN A 355 8.71 -5.05 11.66
C ASN A 355 8.38 -4.73 13.13
N THR A 356 9.08 -5.37 14.07
CA THR A 356 8.78 -5.29 15.51
C THR A 356 9.86 -4.58 16.33
N ARG A 357 11.12 -4.58 15.87
CA ARG A 357 12.29 -4.08 16.63
C ARG A 357 12.19 -2.64 17.12
N ARG A 358 11.42 -1.78 16.45
CA ARG A 358 11.29 -0.35 16.79
C ARG A 358 10.03 -0.02 17.58
N LEU A 359 9.25 -1.03 17.98
CA LEU A 359 7.96 -0.84 18.64
C LEU A 359 8.05 -0.76 20.17
N ALA A 360 9.21 -1.10 20.78
CA ALA A 360 9.37 -1.17 22.24
C ALA A 360 8.30 -2.07 22.90
N LEU A 361 8.08 -3.27 22.35
CA LEU A 361 6.99 -4.18 22.73
C LEU A 361 7.04 -4.60 24.21
N GLU A 362 8.24 -4.67 24.77
CA GLU A 362 8.50 -4.99 26.16
C GLU A 362 7.84 -4.01 27.14
N THR A 363 7.72 -2.73 26.78
CA THR A 363 7.09 -1.71 27.64
C THR A 363 5.58 -1.91 27.76
N ALA A 364 4.98 -2.62 26.80
CA ALA A 364 3.57 -2.99 26.79
C ALA A 364 3.32 -4.46 27.18
N GLY A 365 4.37 -5.22 27.54
CA GLY A 365 4.25 -6.64 27.89
C GLY A 365 3.88 -7.55 26.72
N VAL A 366 4.20 -7.17 25.48
CA VAL A 366 3.86 -7.94 24.27
C VAL A 366 4.99 -8.91 23.91
N ALA A 367 4.69 -10.20 23.93
CA ALA A 367 5.66 -11.26 23.64
C ALA A 367 5.93 -11.43 22.13
N VAL A 368 7.18 -11.78 21.79
CA VAL A 368 7.59 -12.18 20.44
C VAL A 368 8.25 -13.56 20.46
N ASN A 369 8.16 -14.30 19.36
CA ASN A 369 8.89 -15.55 19.17
C ASN A 369 10.37 -15.32 18.79
N ALA A 370 11.13 -16.40 18.62
CA ALA A 370 12.55 -16.34 18.29
C ALA A 370 12.88 -15.62 16.97
N GLN A 371 11.93 -15.54 16.04
CA GLN A 371 12.07 -14.83 14.77
C GLN A 371 11.66 -13.34 14.86
N GLY A 372 11.21 -12.89 16.05
CA GLY A 372 10.75 -11.54 16.30
C GLY A 372 9.30 -11.27 15.89
N SER A 373 8.52 -12.30 15.54
CA SER A 373 7.09 -12.16 15.26
C SER A 373 6.30 -12.11 16.57
N ILE A 374 5.29 -11.24 16.64
CA ILE A 374 4.40 -11.13 17.80
C ILE A 374 3.61 -12.43 17.97
N ALA A 375 3.59 -12.97 19.19
CA ALA A 375 2.78 -14.14 19.52
C ALA A 375 1.31 -13.72 19.67
N ILE A 376 0.41 -14.46 19.02
CA ILE A 376 -1.05 -14.23 19.03
C ILE A 376 -1.79 -15.56 19.22
N ASP A 377 -3.00 -15.48 19.75
CA ASP A 377 -3.97 -16.57 19.78
C ASP A 377 -4.83 -16.61 18.49
N LYS A 378 -5.91 -17.40 18.50
CA LYS A 378 -6.78 -17.64 17.34
C LYS A 378 -7.95 -16.67 17.26
#